data_AF-A0A7H0H9Z7-F1
#
_entry.id   AF-A0A7H0H9Z7-F1
#
_cell.length_a   1.000
_cell.length_b   1.000
_cell.length_c   1.000
_cell.angle_alpha   90.00
_cell.angle_beta   90.00
_cell.angle_gamma   90.00
#
_symmetry.space_group_name_H-M   'P 1'
#
loop_
_entity.id
_entity.type
_entity.pdbx_description
1 polymer ?
#
loop_
_entity_poly.entity_id
_entity_poly.type
_entity_poly.pdbx_seq_one_letter_code
_entity_poly.pdbx_strand_id
1 'polypeptide(L)'
;MTDPFRDGSGPATGFGGEVYIESPALVGADFDTIRTSWELDSLRNFAATVADMGGITGHLERFGVVSMELYAPDGIAEEMVSGDRIGIMIGLEAPGRPAEVSVAPGETIRMIPITLLTPGETAHIVDGGAAGRREVAGRLLGTGVGVVSVVGRPSVV
;
A
#
# COMPACT_ATOMS: atom_id res chain seq x y z
N MET A 1 -0.66 -10.67 -2.92
CA MET A 1 -1.24 -11.52 -3.98
C MET A 1 -0.26 -12.60 -4.38
N THR A 2 -0.07 -13.53 -3.47
CA THR A 2 0.45 -14.86 -3.80
C THR A 2 -0.68 -15.73 -4.35
N ASP A 3 -0.32 -16.79 -5.07
CA ASP A 3 -1.26 -17.77 -5.58
C ASP A 3 -1.37 -18.93 -4.57
N PRO A 4 -2.47 -19.04 -3.81
CA PRO A 4 -2.64 -20.08 -2.80
C PRO A 4 -2.98 -21.46 -3.39
N PHE A 5 -3.22 -21.60 -4.70
CA PHE A 5 -3.66 -22.85 -5.34
C PHE A 5 -2.65 -23.40 -6.36
N ARG A 6 -1.37 -23.11 -6.15
CA ARG A 6 -0.24 -23.46 -7.05
C ARG A 6 -0.31 -24.90 -7.61
N ASP A 7 -0.22 -25.01 -8.94
CA ASP A 7 -0.08 -26.28 -9.67
C ASP A 7 1.37 -26.67 -10.00
N GLY A 8 2.34 -25.85 -9.57
CA GLY A 8 3.77 -26.13 -9.73
C GLY A 8 4.47 -25.33 -10.84
N SER A 9 3.75 -24.58 -11.68
CA SER A 9 4.34 -23.78 -12.76
C SER A 9 4.45 -22.28 -12.38
N GLY A 10 5.66 -21.69 -12.43
CA GLY A 10 5.92 -20.26 -12.16
C GLY A 10 6.66 -19.94 -10.84
N PRO A 11 7.17 -18.70 -10.66
CA PRO A 11 7.81 -18.26 -9.41
C PRO A 11 6.88 -18.45 -8.19
N ALA A 12 7.44 -18.86 -7.04
CA ALA A 12 6.66 -19.16 -5.82
C ALA A 12 5.91 -17.93 -5.26
N THR A 13 6.47 -16.75 -5.47
CA THR A 13 5.83 -15.46 -5.21
C THR A 13 5.05 -15.09 -6.47
N GLY A 14 3.73 -14.88 -6.39
CA GLY A 14 2.89 -14.43 -7.51
C GLY A 14 3.32 -13.07 -8.10
N PHE A 15 2.45 -12.06 -8.13
CA PHE A 15 2.86 -10.70 -8.56
C PHE A 15 3.77 -9.97 -7.55
N GLY A 16 4.32 -10.72 -6.57
CA GLY A 16 5.57 -10.42 -5.91
C GLY A 16 5.49 -9.95 -4.45
N GLY A 17 4.48 -10.41 -3.71
CA GLY A 17 4.38 -10.27 -2.25
C GLY A 17 2.93 -10.25 -1.77
N GLU A 18 2.72 -10.23 -0.46
CA GLU A 18 1.46 -9.83 0.16
C GLU A 18 1.45 -8.35 0.50
N VAL A 19 0.29 -7.71 0.30
CA VAL A 19 0.08 -6.30 0.62
C VAL A 19 -0.78 -6.14 1.85
N TYR A 20 -0.55 -5.07 2.60
CA TYR A 20 -1.32 -4.75 3.80
C TYR A 20 -1.46 -3.24 4.00
N ILE A 21 -2.52 -2.85 4.72
CA ILE A 21 -2.73 -1.50 5.26
C ILE A 21 -2.67 -1.59 6.78
N GLU A 22 -1.86 -0.75 7.42
CA GLU A 22 -1.96 -0.50 8.87
C GLU A 22 -3.00 0.60 9.10
N SER A 23 -4.18 0.27 9.65
CA SER A 23 -5.25 1.22 9.96
C SER A 23 -5.59 1.21 11.45
N PRO A 24 -5.35 2.31 12.19
CA PRO A 24 -5.75 2.42 13.60
C PRO A 24 -7.27 2.34 13.78
N ALA A 25 -8.05 2.72 12.76
CA ALA A 25 -9.51 2.68 12.82
C ALA A 25 -10.08 1.26 12.90
N LEU A 26 -9.31 0.25 12.47
CA LEU A 26 -9.71 -1.16 12.49
C LEU A 26 -9.17 -1.94 13.69
N VAL A 27 -8.47 -1.29 14.62
CA VAL A 27 -7.95 -1.98 15.81
C VAL A 27 -9.12 -2.48 16.67
N GLY A 28 -9.20 -3.81 16.84
CA GLY A 28 -10.28 -4.45 17.59
C GLY A 28 -11.61 -4.54 16.83
N ALA A 29 -11.64 -4.16 15.55
CA ALA A 29 -12.82 -4.29 14.71
C ALA A 29 -13.19 -5.77 14.50
N ASP A 30 -14.49 -6.04 14.39
CA ASP A 30 -14.99 -7.35 14.01
C ASP A 30 -14.84 -7.60 12.50
N PHE A 31 -15.11 -8.84 12.09
CA PHE A 31 -14.98 -9.23 10.69
C PHE A 31 -15.93 -8.46 9.78
N ASP A 32 -17.15 -8.17 10.21
CA ASP A 32 -18.12 -7.45 9.38
C ASP A 32 -17.69 -6.00 9.12
N THR A 33 -17.15 -5.33 10.15
CA THR A 33 -16.57 -4.00 10.02
C THR A 33 -15.40 -3.99 9.04
N ILE A 34 -14.48 -4.94 9.14
CA ILE A 34 -13.35 -5.08 8.21
C ILE A 34 -13.85 -5.37 6.79
N ARG A 35 -14.86 -6.25 6.65
CA ARG A 35 -15.40 -6.70 5.36
C ARG A 35 -16.00 -5.55 4.54
N THR A 36 -16.53 -4.53 5.20
CA THR A 36 -17.14 -3.34 4.57
C THR A 36 -16.26 -2.10 4.69
N SER A 37 -14.98 -2.25 5.03
CA SER A 37 -14.09 -1.12 5.26
C SER A 37 -13.45 -0.62 3.96
N TRP A 38 -13.19 0.69 3.91
CA TRP A 38 -12.50 1.31 2.78
C TRP A 38 -11.08 0.76 2.60
N GLU A 39 -10.43 0.31 3.68
CA GLU A 39 -9.11 -0.32 3.63
C GLU A 39 -9.14 -1.63 2.84
N LEU A 40 -10.12 -2.49 3.11
CA LEU A 40 -10.24 -3.76 2.38
C LEU A 40 -10.57 -3.52 0.91
N ASP A 41 -11.44 -2.56 0.61
CA ASP A 41 -11.77 -2.20 -0.76
C ASP A 41 -10.59 -1.54 -1.48
N SER A 42 -9.76 -0.75 -0.78
CA SER A 42 -8.49 -0.23 -1.32
C SER A 42 -7.53 -1.36 -1.68
N LEU A 43 -7.39 -2.37 -0.83
CA LEU A 43 -6.55 -3.54 -1.11
C LEU A 43 -7.06 -4.33 -2.31
N ARG A 44 -8.38 -4.47 -2.48
CA ARG A 44 -9.00 -5.10 -3.66
C ARG A 44 -8.75 -4.31 -4.93
N ASN A 45 -8.93 -2.99 -4.89
CA ASN A 45 -8.68 -2.10 -6.03
C ASN A 45 -7.20 -2.14 -6.43
N PHE A 46 -6.30 -2.11 -5.45
CA PHE A 46 -4.87 -2.25 -5.66
C PHE A 46 -4.51 -3.60 -6.31
N ALA A 47 -5.03 -4.69 -5.75
CA ALA A 47 -4.84 -6.04 -6.25
C ALA A 47 -5.24 -6.17 -7.73
N ALA A 48 -6.44 -5.71 -8.09
CA ALA A 48 -6.92 -5.71 -9.47
C ALA A 48 -6.00 -4.89 -10.39
N THR A 49 -5.63 -3.68 -9.95
CA THR A 49 -4.74 -2.78 -10.72
C THR A 49 -3.38 -3.43 -10.97
N VAL A 50 -2.79 -4.07 -9.95
CA VAL A 50 -1.49 -4.73 -10.07
C VAL A 50 -1.54 -5.97 -10.94
N ALA A 51 -2.64 -6.74 -10.90
CA ALA A 51 -2.84 -7.87 -11.82
C ALA A 51 -2.86 -7.38 -13.28
N ASP A 52 -3.60 -6.31 -13.57
CA ASP A 52 -3.69 -5.72 -14.90
C ASP A 52 -2.33 -5.17 -15.39
N MET A 53 -1.50 -4.65 -14.46
CA MET A 53 -0.13 -4.20 -14.76
C MET A 53 0.86 -5.34 -15.01
N GLY A 54 0.52 -6.59 -14.67
CA GLY A 54 1.45 -7.72 -14.71
C GLY A 54 2.42 -7.76 -13.52
N GLY A 55 2.09 -7.07 -12.43
CA GLY A 55 2.83 -7.09 -11.16
C GLY A 55 3.49 -5.77 -10.76
N ILE A 56 3.91 -5.69 -9.50
CA ILE A 56 4.48 -4.46 -8.91
C ILE A 56 5.95 -4.61 -8.49
N THR A 57 6.46 -5.83 -8.33
CA THR A 57 7.76 -6.06 -7.70
C THR A 57 8.94 -5.56 -8.52
N GLY A 58 8.91 -5.67 -9.86
CA GLY A 58 9.96 -5.07 -10.69
C GLY A 58 10.03 -3.53 -10.55
N HIS A 59 8.91 -2.87 -10.27
CA HIS A 59 8.89 -1.44 -9.98
C HIS A 59 9.49 -1.16 -8.60
N LEU A 60 9.16 -1.97 -7.58
CA LEU A 60 9.74 -1.84 -6.24
C LEU A 60 11.24 -2.13 -6.22
N GLU A 61 11.72 -3.12 -6.95
CA GLU A 61 13.16 -3.40 -7.08
C GLU A 61 13.91 -2.24 -7.74
N ARG A 62 13.31 -1.63 -8.76
CA ARG A 62 13.93 -0.52 -9.50
C ARG A 62 13.91 0.79 -8.74
N PHE A 63 12.83 1.08 -8.00
CA PHE A 63 12.58 2.41 -7.43
C PHE A 63 12.62 2.45 -5.91
N GLY A 64 12.67 1.30 -5.24
CA GLY A 64 12.56 1.15 -3.78
C GLY A 64 11.14 1.35 -3.30
N VAL A 65 10.63 2.56 -3.51
CA VAL A 65 9.27 3.00 -3.17
C VAL A 65 8.56 3.52 -4.41
N VAL A 66 7.28 3.19 -4.55
CA VAL A 66 6.42 3.62 -5.67
C VAL A 66 5.12 4.23 -5.14
N SER A 67 4.45 5.00 -5.99
CA SER A 67 3.17 5.63 -5.66
C SER A 67 2.19 5.42 -6.81
N MET A 68 0.91 5.33 -6.50
CA MET A 68 -0.17 5.28 -7.51
C MET A 68 -1.44 5.92 -6.96
N GLU A 69 -2.36 6.23 -7.87
CA GLU A 69 -3.71 6.63 -7.54
C GLU A 69 -4.67 5.46 -7.78
N LEU A 70 -5.57 5.21 -6.82
CA LEU A 70 -6.64 4.23 -6.90
C LEU A 70 -7.98 4.94 -6.99
N TYR A 71 -8.99 4.30 -7.57
CA TYR A 71 -10.37 4.77 -7.38
C TYR A 71 -10.69 4.82 -5.88
N ALA A 72 -11.28 5.92 -5.45
CA ALA A 72 -11.68 6.13 -4.07
C ALA A 72 -12.70 5.04 -3.69
N PRO A 73 -12.41 4.20 -2.67
CA PRO A 73 -13.37 3.23 -2.16
C PRO A 73 -14.53 3.93 -1.45
N ASP A 74 -15.68 3.28 -1.38
CA ASP A 74 -16.81 3.79 -0.60
C ASP A 74 -16.43 3.91 0.88
N GLY A 75 -16.92 4.97 1.54
CA GLY A 75 -16.72 5.19 2.97
C GLY A 75 -15.36 5.76 3.39
N ILE A 76 -14.43 6.01 2.46
CA ILE A 76 -13.25 6.84 2.76
C ILE A 76 -13.68 8.29 2.99
N ALA A 77 -12.98 8.99 3.89
CA ALA A 77 -13.28 10.38 4.21
C ALA A 77 -13.04 11.29 2.99
N GLU A 78 -13.99 12.19 2.71
CA GLU A 78 -14.00 13.03 1.51
C GLU A 78 -12.74 13.90 1.39
N GLU A 79 -12.16 14.33 2.51
CA GLU A 79 -10.93 15.12 2.53
C GLU A 79 -9.70 14.36 2.01
N MET A 80 -9.76 13.03 1.91
CA MET A 80 -8.70 12.21 1.33
C MET A 80 -8.86 12.01 -0.17
N VAL A 81 -10.01 12.40 -0.74
CA VAL A 81 -10.34 12.17 -2.15
C VAL A 81 -9.95 13.38 -2.99
N SER A 82 -9.25 13.12 -4.09
CA SER A 82 -8.95 14.08 -5.15
C SER A 82 -9.68 13.67 -6.42
N GLY A 83 -10.77 14.38 -6.75
CA GLY A 83 -11.67 13.97 -7.84
C GLY A 83 -12.41 12.69 -7.50
N ASP A 84 -12.03 11.57 -8.11
CA ASP A 84 -12.54 10.22 -7.83
C ASP A 84 -11.44 9.26 -7.32
N ARG A 85 -10.30 9.81 -6.89
CA ARG A 85 -9.10 9.04 -6.54
C ARG A 85 -8.58 9.28 -5.13
N ILE A 86 -7.84 8.30 -4.64
CA ILE A 86 -6.96 8.40 -3.48
C ILE A 86 -5.53 8.08 -3.89
N GLY A 87 -4.55 8.77 -3.29
CA GLY A 87 -3.13 8.46 -3.49
C GLY A 87 -2.65 7.44 -2.46
N ILE A 88 -1.80 6.52 -2.91
CA ILE A 88 -1.10 5.59 -2.02
C ILE A 88 0.40 5.53 -2.32
N MET A 89 1.19 5.35 -1.25
CA MET A 89 2.60 4.98 -1.29
C MET A 89 2.72 3.47 -1.07
N ILE A 90 3.62 2.81 -1.78
CA ILE A 90 3.78 1.35 -1.77
C ILE A 90 5.23 1.02 -1.49
N GLY A 91 5.44 0.10 -0.53
CA GLY A 91 6.76 -0.42 -0.20
C GLY A 91 7.60 0.53 0.65
N LEU A 92 6.98 1.38 1.45
CA LEU A 92 7.70 2.08 2.52
C LEU A 92 8.37 1.07 3.46
N GLU A 93 9.53 1.42 3.99
CA GLU A 93 10.15 0.61 5.03
C GLU A 93 9.26 0.63 6.29
N ALA A 94 9.08 -0.53 6.91
CA ALA A 94 8.25 -0.68 8.11
C ALA A 94 9.10 -1.18 9.29
N PRO A 95 9.90 -0.31 9.96
CA PRO A 95 10.69 -0.72 11.11
C PRO A 95 9.84 -1.42 12.17
N GLY A 96 10.29 -2.59 12.63
CA GLY A 96 9.58 -3.42 13.61
C GLY A 96 8.48 -4.32 13.02
N ARG A 97 8.29 -4.35 11.69
CA ARG A 97 7.37 -5.25 11.01
C ARG A 97 8.19 -6.26 10.20
N PRO A 98 7.78 -7.54 10.13
CA PRO A 98 8.45 -8.51 9.27
C PRO A 98 8.34 -8.07 7.80
N ALA A 99 9.49 -7.93 7.13
CA ALA A 99 9.53 -7.70 5.69
C ALA A 99 9.19 -8.96 4.88
N GLU A 100 9.29 -10.14 5.53
CA GLU A 100 8.96 -11.43 4.95
C GLU A 100 8.27 -12.33 5.98
N VAL A 101 7.39 -13.21 5.50
CA VAL A 101 6.74 -14.27 6.28
C VAL A 101 7.10 -15.61 5.67
N SER A 102 7.59 -16.55 6.50
CA SER A 102 7.82 -17.93 6.07
C SER A 102 6.49 -18.69 6.11
N VAL A 103 6.12 -19.30 4.98
CA VAL A 103 4.88 -20.08 4.85
C VAL A 103 5.13 -21.59 4.78
N ALA A 104 6.33 -21.99 4.34
CA ALA A 104 6.81 -23.36 4.34
C ALA A 104 8.34 -23.38 4.40
N PRO A 105 8.98 -24.53 4.70
CA PRO A 105 10.44 -24.64 4.66
C PRO A 105 11.01 -24.24 3.29
N GLY A 106 11.82 -23.17 3.26
CA GLY A 106 12.41 -22.63 2.04
C GLY A 106 11.49 -21.71 1.21
N GLU A 107 10.29 -21.40 1.70
CA GLU A 107 9.34 -20.53 1.03
C GLU A 107 9.03 -19.30 1.91
N THR A 108 9.33 -18.11 1.37
CA THR A 108 9.05 -16.83 2.01
C THR A 108 8.21 -15.93 1.11
N ILE A 109 7.36 -15.13 1.72
CA ILE A 109 6.53 -14.13 1.05
C ILE A 109 6.92 -12.75 1.57
N ARG A 110 7.24 -11.84 0.65
CA ARG A 110 7.48 -10.44 0.98
C ARG A 110 6.19 -9.75 1.44
N MET A 111 6.25 -9.02 2.54
CA MET A 111 5.17 -8.16 3.02
C MET A 111 5.41 -6.73 2.56
N ILE A 112 4.42 -6.12 1.90
CA ILE A 112 4.54 -4.82 1.25
C ILE A 112 3.45 -3.90 1.83
N PRO A 113 3.82 -2.87 2.61
CA PRO A 113 2.84 -1.90 3.07
C PRO A 113 2.35 -1.05 1.91
N ILE A 114 1.05 -0.75 1.92
CA ILE A 114 0.49 0.39 1.20
C ILE A 114 -0.01 1.42 2.22
N THR A 115 0.33 2.68 1.99
CA THR A 115 0.13 3.78 2.95
C THR A 115 -0.60 4.91 2.26
N LEU A 116 -1.70 5.35 2.87
CA LEU A 116 -2.55 6.41 2.35
C LEU A 116 -1.80 7.76 2.32
N LEU A 117 -1.89 8.43 1.18
CA LEU A 117 -1.37 9.78 0.97
C LEU A 117 -2.50 10.80 1.11
N THR A 118 -2.18 11.96 1.65
CA THR A 118 -3.08 13.12 1.57
C THR A 118 -3.14 13.64 0.12
N PRO A 119 -4.19 14.38 -0.27
CA PRO A 119 -4.23 15.02 -1.58
C PRO A 119 -3.03 15.94 -1.84
N GLY A 120 -2.57 16.67 -0.82
CA GLY A 120 -1.38 17.54 -0.93
C GLY A 120 -0.09 16.77 -1.20
N GLU A 121 0.10 15.63 -0.55
CA GLU A 121 1.24 14.74 -0.82
C GLU A 121 1.17 14.12 -2.21
N THR A 122 -0.02 13.71 -2.64
CA THR A 122 -0.24 13.17 -3.98
C THR A 122 0.12 14.22 -5.04
N ALA A 123 -0.38 15.45 -4.88
CA ALA A 123 -0.05 16.57 -5.76
C ALA A 123 1.45 16.86 -5.79
N HIS A 124 2.12 16.89 -4.62
CA HIS A 124 3.58 17.10 -4.54
C HIS A 124 4.37 16.00 -5.26
N ILE A 125 3.90 14.75 -5.21
CA ILE A 125 4.52 13.64 -5.95
C ILE A 125 4.30 13.79 -7.46
N VAL A 126 3.10 14.20 -7.88
CA VAL A 126 2.81 14.44 -9.31
C VAL A 126 3.70 15.55 -9.85
N ASP A 127 3.81 16.67 -9.14
CA ASP A 127 4.61 17.83 -9.55
C ASP A 127 6.12 17.55 -9.48
N GLY A 128 6.57 16.85 -8.44
CA GLY A 128 7.99 16.58 -8.17
C GLY A 128 8.52 15.26 -8.75
N GLY A 129 7.65 14.42 -9.32
CA GLY A 129 7.95 13.09 -9.82
C GLY A 129 8.73 12.22 -8.83
N ALA A 130 9.84 11.63 -9.28
CA ALA A 130 10.66 10.76 -8.43
C ALA A 130 11.29 11.48 -7.24
N ALA A 131 11.60 12.78 -7.35
CA ALA A 131 12.12 13.55 -6.23
C ALA A 131 11.04 13.78 -5.17
N GLY A 132 9.85 14.23 -5.60
CA GLY A 132 8.69 14.41 -4.72
C GLY A 132 8.31 13.13 -3.99
N ARG A 133 8.32 11.98 -4.68
CA ARG A 133 8.06 10.67 -4.06
C ARG A 133 9.06 10.31 -2.95
N ARG A 134 10.36 10.49 -3.21
CA ARG A 134 11.40 10.19 -2.19
C ARG A 134 11.28 11.12 -0.99
N GLU A 135 10.96 12.38 -1.23
CA GLU A 135 10.76 13.36 -0.18
C GLU A 135 9.57 12.98 0.72
N VAL A 136 8.39 12.73 0.13
CA VAL A 136 7.20 12.29 0.89
C VAL A 136 7.51 11.01 1.67
N ALA A 137 8.14 10.01 1.02
CA ALA A 137 8.52 8.77 1.68
C ALA A 137 9.45 9.01 2.90
N GLY A 138 10.49 9.83 2.72
CA GLY A 138 11.41 10.17 3.81
C GLY A 138 10.73 10.90 4.97
N ARG A 139 9.81 11.83 4.66
CA ARG A 139 9.06 12.58 5.69
C ARG A 139 8.05 11.70 6.44
N LEU A 140 7.37 10.78 5.75
CA LEU A 140 6.48 9.80 6.41
C LEU A 140 7.25 8.94 7.41
N LEU A 141 8.43 8.44 7.02
CA LEU A 141 9.31 7.69 7.92
C LEU A 141 9.84 8.54 9.08
N GLY A 142 10.19 9.80 8.83
CA GLY A 142 10.76 10.72 9.84
C GLY A 142 9.76 11.24 10.88
N THR A 143 8.48 11.32 10.54
CA THR A 143 7.40 11.82 11.43
C THR A 143 6.88 10.77 12.42
N GLY A 144 7.29 9.51 12.29
CA GLY A 144 6.81 8.40 13.12
C GLY A 144 5.45 7.84 12.68
N VAL A 145 4.80 8.44 11.69
CA VAL A 145 3.61 7.86 11.01
C VAL A 145 4.01 6.59 10.28
N GLY A 146 5.15 6.65 9.55
CA GLY A 146 5.70 5.51 8.82
C GLY A 146 4.69 4.95 7.83
N VAL A 147 4.32 3.68 8.04
CA VAL A 147 3.42 2.94 7.15
C VAL A 147 1.94 3.00 7.54
N VAL A 148 1.62 3.66 8.66
CA VAL A 148 0.27 3.72 9.22
C VAL A 148 -0.58 4.70 8.42
N SER A 149 -1.74 4.23 7.92
CA SER A 149 -2.72 5.03 7.22
C SER A 149 -3.68 5.68 8.22
N VAL A 150 -3.46 6.96 8.49
CA VAL A 150 -4.29 7.76 9.40
C VAL A 150 -5.07 8.79 8.61
N VAL A 151 -6.39 8.68 8.61
CA VAL A 151 -7.29 9.68 8.01
C VAL A 151 -7.25 10.97 8.85
N GLY A 152 -7.24 12.12 8.18
CA GLY A 152 -7.23 13.44 8.84
C GLY A 152 -5.88 13.85 9.43
N ARG A 153 -4.80 13.08 9.19
CA ARG A 153 -3.45 13.53 9.55
C ARG A 153 -3.04 14.73 8.68
N PRO A 154 -2.23 15.67 9.21
CA PRO A 154 -1.63 16.70 8.38
C PRO A 154 -0.77 16.10 7.26
N SER A 155 -0.74 16.79 6.11
CA SER A 155 0.24 16.57 5.06
C SER A 155 1.65 16.69 5.64
N VAL A 156 2.56 15.82 5.20
CA VAL A 156 3.99 15.96 5.54
C VAL A 156 4.73 16.93 4.61
N VAL A 157 4.07 17.42 3.55
CA VAL A 157 4.57 18.45 2.63
C VAL A 157 3.87 19.78 2.81
#